data_AF-A0A662DLR8-F1
#
_entry.id   AF-A0A662DLR8-F1
#
_cell.length_a   1.000
_cell.length_b   1.000
_cell.length_c   1.000
_cell.angle_alpha   90.00
_cell.angle_beta   90.00
_cell.angle_gamma   90.00
#
_symmetry.space_group_name_H-M   'P 1'
#
loop_
_entity.id
_entity.type
_entity.pdbx_description
1 polymer ?
#
loop_
_entity_poly.entity_id
_entity_poly.type
_entity_poly.pdbx_seq_one_letter_code
_entity_poly.pdbx_strand_id
1 'polypeptide(L)' 'AAQGVEQRPVEPAAGTSLVRDVVRGVCPPLTSDRPPGPDITKIAHLIESGAFTDIEDG' A
#
# COMPACT_ATOMS: atom_id res chain seq x y z
N ALA A 1 1.26 3.46 5.78
CA ALA A 1 2.46 4.05 5.16
C ALA A 1 2.19 4.60 3.75
N ALA A 2 1.65 3.82 2.80
CA ALA A 2 1.42 4.23 1.40
C ALA A 2 0.84 5.64 1.23
N GLN A 3 -0.27 5.96 1.90
CA GLN A 3 -0.88 7.30 1.88
C GLN A 3 0.09 8.42 2.27
N GLY A 4 0.90 8.19 3.31
CA GLY A 4 1.86 9.18 3.80
C GLY A 4 3.08 9.35 2.90
N VAL A 5 3.43 8.33 2.11
CA VAL A 5 4.49 8.43 1.09
C VAL A 5 4.04 9.37 -0.04
N GLU A 6 2.80 9.23 -0.49
CA GLU A 6 2.22 10.03 -1.58
C GLU A 6 1.99 11.51 -1.22
N GLN A 7 1.92 11.83 0.07
CA GLN A 7 1.74 13.20 0.55
C GLN A 7 3.07 13.96 0.71
N ARG A 8 4.21 13.29 0.49
CA ARG A 8 5.54 13.91 0.63
C ARG A 8 6.11 14.24 -0.75
N PRO A 9 6.91 15.31 -0.87
CA PRO A 9 7.55 15.69 -2.13
C PRO A 9 8.82 14.86 -2.40
N VAL A 10 8.82 13.58 -2.03
CA VAL A 10 9.96 12.67 -2.20
C VAL A 10 9.49 11.39 -2.84
N GLU A 11 10.23 10.92 -3.83
CA GLU A 11 9.96 9.62 -4.43
C GLU A 11 10.53 8.51 -3.53
N PRO A 12 9.74 7.48 -3.23
CA PRO A 12 10.24 6.30 -2.52
C PRO A 12 11.26 5.53 -3.36
N ALA A 13 12.16 4.79 -2.69
CA ALA A 13 13.03 3.81 -3.35
C ALA A 13 12.20 2.74 -4.09
N ALA A 14 12.82 2.02 -5.03
CA ALA A 14 12.11 1.09 -5.93
C ALA A 14 11.24 0.07 -5.16
N GLY A 15 11.77 -0.57 -4.12
CA GLY A 15 11.07 -1.61 -3.37
C GLY A 15 9.94 -1.05 -2.53
N THR A 16 10.12 0.18 -2.01
CA THR A 16 9.03 0.90 -1.35
C THR A 16 7.95 1.33 -2.35
N SER A 17 8.33 1.68 -3.58
CA SER A 17 7.38 1.95 -4.67
C SER A 17 6.58 0.71 -5.02
N LEU A 18 7.23 -0.45 -5.13
CA LEU A 18 6.58 -1.74 -5.40
C LEU A 18 5.58 -2.10 -4.29
N VAL A 19 5.99 -1.97 -3.02
CA VAL A 19 5.07 -2.20 -1.87
C VAL A 19 3.88 -1.24 -1.92
N ARG A 20 4.09 0.04 -2.22
CA ARG A 20 2.99 1.02 -2.39
C ARG A 20 2.03 0.55 -3.49
N ASP A 21 2.55 0.13 -4.64
CA ASP A 21 1.75 -0.25 -5.79
C ASP A 21 0.92 -1.52 -5.51
N VAL A 22 1.51 -2.50 -4.81
CA VAL A 22 0.80 -3.69 -4.33
C VAL A 22 -0.35 -3.31 -3.37
N VAL A 23 -0.10 -2.40 -2.42
CA VAL A 23 -1.15 -1.86 -1.53
C VAL A 23 -2.28 -1.17 -2.32
N ARG A 24 -1.93 -0.40 -3.36
CA ARG A 24 -2.89 0.33 -4.19
C ARG A 24 -3.75 -0.58 -5.07
N GLY A 25 -3.28 -1.80 -5.35
CA GLY A 25 -4.07 -2.83 -6.01
C GLY A 25 -5.35 -3.21 -5.25
N VAL A 26 -5.39 -3.03 -3.92
CA VAL A 26 -6.56 -3.40 -3.10
C VAL A 26 -7.15 -2.24 -2.29
N CYS A 27 -6.35 -1.23 -1.96
CA CYS A 27 -6.75 -0.09 -1.15
C CYS A 27 -6.45 1.22 -1.91
N PRO A 28 -7.48 1.86 -2.51
CA PRO A 28 -7.29 3.10 -3.25
C PRO A 28 -6.88 4.25 -2.32
N PRO A 29 -6.26 5.33 -2.84
CA PRO A 29 -5.92 6.51 -2.05
C PRO A 29 -7.13 7.09 -1.32
N LEU A 30 -6.89 7.62 -0.11
CA LEU A 30 -7.93 8.27 0.68
C LEU A 30 -8.11 9.71 0.19
N THR A 31 -9.06 9.93 -0.72
CA THR A 31 -9.39 11.26 -1.27
C THR A 31 -10.57 11.92 -0.56
N SER A 32 -11.40 11.13 0.12
CA SER A 32 -12.52 11.56 0.94
C SER A 32 -12.70 10.60 2.10
N ASP A 33 -13.39 11.04 3.15
CA ASP A 33 -13.72 10.17 4.27
C ASP A 33 -14.57 8.97 3.82
N ARG A 34 -14.27 7.82 4.42
CA ARG A 34 -15.00 6.57 4.26
C ARG A 34 -14.76 5.68 5.48
N PRO A 35 -15.64 4.70 5.76
CA PRO A 35 -15.38 3.73 6.81
C PRO A 35 -14.04 3.00 6.57
N PRO A 36 -13.13 2.94 7.55
CA PRO A 36 -11.81 2.34 7.35
C PRO A 36 -11.84 0.81 7.39
N GLY A 37 -12.86 0.21 8.01
CA GLY A 37 -12.99 -1.24 8.21
C GLY A 37 -12.76 -2.06 6.93
N PRO A 38 -13.44 -1.76 5.81
CA PRO A 38 -13.22 -2.45 4.54
C PRO A 38 -11.77 -2.40 4.03
N ASP A 39 -11.09 -1.27 4.15
CA ASP A 39 -9.69 -1.17 3.74
C ASP A 39 -8.77 -1.95 4.67
N ILE A 40 -9.02 -1.90 5.98
CA ILE A 40 -8.27 -2.67 6.98
C ILE A 40 -8.36 -4.17 6.67
N THR A 41 -9.56 -4.69 6.40
CA THR A 41 -9.75 -6.11 6.06
C THR A 41 -9.01 -6.51 4.79
N LYS A 42 -9.03 -5.66 3.75
CA LYS A 42 -8.30 -5.94 2.50
C LYS A 42 -6.79 -5.97 2.71
N ILE A 43 -6.25 -5.03 3.49
CA ILE A 43 -4.82 -4.98 3.80
C ILE A 43 -4.40 -6.17 4.69
N ALA A 44 -5.22 -6.56 5.66
CA ALA A 44 -4.97 -7.75 6.47
C ALA A 44 -4.87 -9.00 5.59
N HIS A 45 -5.84 -9.21 4.70
CA HIS A 45 -5.83 -10.33 3.77
C HIS A 45 -4.60 -10.32 2.84
N LEU A 46 -4.21 -9.15 2.34
CA LEU A 46 -3.02 -8.97 1.49
C LEU A 46 -1.72 -9.35 2.22
N ILE A 47 -1.61 -9.02 3.51
CA ILE A 47 -0.48 -9.43 4.35
C ILE A 47 -0.51 -10.95 4.58
N GLU A 48 -1.67 -11.49 4.95
CA GLU A 48 -1.86 -12.93 5.22
C GLU A 48 -1.59 -13.80 3.98
N SER A 49 -1.83 -13.28 2.78
CA SER A 49 -1.54 -13.99 1.53
C SER A 49 -0.05 -14.01 1.16
N GLY A 50 0.82 -13.35 1.94
CA GLY A 50 2.26 -13.27 1.66
C GLY A 50 2.60 -12.33 0.50
N ALA A 51 1.75 -11.35 0.17
CA ALA A 51 1.91 -10.52 -1.03
C ALA A 51 3.20 -9.66 -1.06
N PHE A 52 3.96 -9.61 0.03
CA PHE A 52 5.19 -8.83 0.15
C PHE A 52 6.45 -9.69 0.28
N THR A 53 6.33 -11.02 0.26
CA THR A 53 7.43 -11.95 0.58
C THR A 53 8.52 -11.97 -0.48
N ASP A 54 8.15 -11.80 -1.75
CA ASP A 54 9.07 -11.92 -2.90
C ASP A 54 9.30 -10.57 -3.61
N ILE A 55 9.09 -9.45 -2.91
CA ILE A 55 9.37 -8.13 -3.48
C ILE A 55 10.89 -7.91 -3.44
N GLU A 56 11.54 -8.11 -4.58
CA GLU A 56 12.95 -7.80 -4.79
C GLU A 56 13.13 -6.34 -5.24
N ASP A 57 14.08 -5.65 -4.61
CA ASP A 57 14.62 -4.38 -5.09
C ASP A 57 15.59 -4.71 -6.23
N GLY A 58 15.13 -4.56 -7.48
CA GLY A 58 15.94 -4.79 -8.69
C GLY A 58 17.13 -3.85 -8.84
#